data_AF-A0A4Q2K1W9-F1
#
_entry.id   AF-A0A4Q2K1W9-F1
#
_cell.length_a   1.000
_cell.length_b   1.000
_cell.length_c   1.000
_cell.angle_alpha   90.00
_cell.angle_beta   90.00
_cell.angle_gamma   90.00
#
_symmetry.space_group_name_H-M   'P 1'
#
loop_
_entity.id
_entity.type
_entity.pdbx_description
1 polymer ?
#
loop_
_entity_poly.entity_id
_entity_poly.type
_entity_poly.pdbx_seq_one_letter_code
_entity_poly.pdbx_strand_id
1 'polypeptide(L)'
;MRKPIAALRAWFDGSWDSVCLRCGLCCYEREVGEDGSVAVDLSDACEFLDPETHLCRVYERRFESCDRCHQLTPKVALFSNHLPPSCGYVRKFR
;
A
#
# COMPACT_ATOMS: atom_id res chain seq x y z
N MET A 1 12.92 10.63 16.65
CA MET A 1 12.42 9.24 16.58
C MET A 1 11.05 9.12 17.23
N ARG A 2 9.95 9.23 16.47
CA ARG A 2 8.55 9.04 16.95
C ARG A 2 7.64 8.35 15.92
N LYS A 3 8.21 7.78 14.84
CA LYS A 3 7.45 7.23 13.70
C LYS A 3 6.43 6.14 14.08
N PRO A 4 6.71 5.22 15.04
CA PRO A 4 5.72 4.22 15.47
C PRO A 4 4.48 4.83 16.13
N ILE A 5 4.67 5.84 16.99
CA ILE A 5 3.56 6.55 17.66
C ILE A 5 2.72 7.31 16.62
N ALA A 6 3.38 7.95 15.64
CA ALA A 6 2.69 8.66 14.56
C ALA A 6 1.85 7.72 13.69
N ALA A 7 2.36 6.52 13.37
CA ALA A 7 1.63 5.51 12.61
C ALA A 7 0.41 5.00 13.38
N LEU A 8 0.57 4.68 14.67
CA LEU A 8 -0.54 4.25 15.53
C LEU A 8 -1.60 5.33 15.67
N ARG A 9 -1.19 6.59 15.86
CA ARG A 9 -2.14 7.71 15.93
C ARG A 9 -2.97 7.81 14.65
N ALA A 10 -2.30 7.81 13.48
CA ALA A 10 -2.99 7.91 12.19
C ALA A 10 -3.97 6.75 11.96
N TRP A 11 -3.66 5.55 12.48
CA TRP A 11 -4.55 4.40 12.43
C TRP A 11 -5.82 4.60 13.28
N PHE A 12 -5.68 5.07 14.52
CA PHE A 12 -6.81 5.24 15.43
C PHE A 12 -7.65 6.49 15.18
N ASP A 13 -7.06 7.58 14.68
CA ASP A 13 -7.78 8.83 14.40
C ASP A 13 -8.44 8.87 13.02
N GLY A 14 -8.35 7.78 12.24
CA GLY A 14 -8.99 7.63 10.93
C GLY A 14 -8.22 8.31 9.78
N SER A 15 -7.10 8.98 10.04
CA SER A 15 -6.30 9.64 8.98
C SER A 15 -5.39 8.68 8.21
N TRP A 16 -5.49 7.37 8.46
CA TRP A 16 -4.62 6.36 7.87
C TRP A 16 -4.65 6.34 6.34
N ASP A 17 -5.84 6.39 5.74
CA ASP A 17 -5.99 6.36 4.29
C ASP A 17 -5.49 7.65 3.63
N SER A 18 -5.37 8.76 4.37
CA SER A 18 -4.75 10.01 3.89
C SER A 18 -3.24 9.90 3.69
N VAL A 19 -2.60 8.83 4.18
CA VAL A 19 -1.17 8.55 3.93
C VAL A 19 -0.96 7.89 2.57
N CYS A 20 -1.99 7.25 2.01
CA CYS A 20 -1.92 6.62 0.71
C CYS A 20 -1.71 7.69 -0.38
N LEU A 21 -0.68 7.50 -1.20
CA LEU A 21 -0.40 8.41 -2.34
C LEU A 21 -1.29 8.16 -3.56
N ARG A 22 -2.23 7.19 -3.47
CA ARG A 22 -3.11 6.77 -4.59
C ARG A 22 -2.33 6.51 -5.89
N CYS A 23 -1.14 5.94 -5.77
CA CYS A 23 -0.22 5.71 -6.90
C CYS A 23 -0.49 4.44 -7.72
N GLY A 24 -1.50 3.65 -7.38
CA GLY A 24 -1.83 2.40 -8.09
C GLY A 24 -0.89 1.22 -7.85
N LEU A 25 0.33 1.42 -7.31
CA LEU A 25 1.32 0.34 -7.14
C LEU A 25 0.85 -0.85 -6.28
N CYS A 26 -0.10 -0.64 -5.35
CA CYS A 26 -0.66 -1.74 -4.58
C CYS A 26 -1.64 -2.63 -5.36
N CYS A 27 -2.10 -2.17 -6.53
CA CYS A 27 -2.99 -2.89 -7.43
C CYS A 27 -2.26 -3.83 -8.39
N TYR A 28 -0.94 -3.91 -8.33
CA TYR A 28 -0.13 -4.80 -9.16
C TYR A 28 0.46 -5.94 -8.32
N GLU A 29 0.77 -7.06 -8.98
CA GLU A 29 1.49 -8.17 -8.35
C GLU A 29 2.89 -7.74 -7.91
N ARG A 30 3.36 -8.32 -6.81
CA ARG A 30 4.62 -7.93 -6.18
C ARG A 30 5.43 -9.14 -5.78
N GLU A 31 6.68 -9.14 -6.22
CA GLU A 31 7.65 -10.16 -5.87
C GLU A 31 8.69 -9.57 -4.92
N VAL A 32 9.05 -10.35 -3.90
CA VAL A 32 10.12 -9.97 -2.97
C VAL A 32 11.33 -10.85 -3.27
N GLY A 33 12.43 -10.21 -3.65
CA GLY A 33 13.70 -10.88 -3.91
C GLY A 33 14.38 -11.37 -2.63
N GLU A 34 15.37 -12.25 -2.79
CA GLU A 34 16.15 -12.80 -1.68
C GLU A 34 16.94 -11.71 -0.91
N ASP A 35 17.27 -10.61 -1.58
CA ASP A 35 17.93 -9.43 -1.00
C ASP A 35 16.94 -8.46 -0.32
N GLY A 36 15.65 -8.79 -0.30
CA GLY A 36 14.57 -7.96 0.24
C GLY A 36 14.12 -6.84 -0.69
N SER A 37 14.60 -6.80 -1.93
CA SER A 37 14.08 -5.89 -2.96
C SER A 37 12.63 -6.24 -3.32
N VAL A 38 11.85 -5.23 -3.73
CA VAL A 38 10.45 -5.40 -4.16
C VAL A 38 10.35 -5.04 -5.63
N ALA A 39 10.02 -6.02 -6.46
CA ALA A 39 9.65 -5.82 -7.84
C ALA A 39 8.12 -5.70 -7.93
N VAL A 40 7.64 -4.75 -8.74
CA VAL A 40 6.22 -4.59 -9.05
C VAL A 40 6.02 -4.99 -10.51
N ASP A 41 5.23 -6.02 -10.76
CA ASP A 41 4.91 -6.43 -12.13
C ASP A 41 3.79 -5.55 -12.69
N LEU A 42 4.17 -4.59 -13.53
CA LEU A 42 3.23 -3.65 -14.16
C LEU A 42 2.33 -4.29 -15.22
N SER A 43 2.55 -5.55 -15.58
CA SER A 43 1.72 -6.30 -16.52
C SER A 43 0.58 -7.07 -15.84
N ASP A 44 0.70 -7.40 -14.55
CA ASP A 44 -0.35 -8.05 -13.75
C ASP A 44 -1.08 -7.02 -12.88
N ALA A 45 -1.99 -6.28 -13.52
CA ALA A 45 -2.85 -5.32 -12.86
C ALA A 45 -4.14 -5.97 -12.32
N CYS A 46 -4.56 -5.55 -11.14
CA CYS A 46 -5.88 -5.82 -10.58
C CYS A 46 -6.99 -5.34 -11.53
N GLU A 47 -8.07 -6.11 -11.63
CA GLU A 47 -9.25 -5.82 -12.46
C GLU A 47 -9.90 -4.45 -12.19
N PHE A 48 -9.75 -3.90 -10.97
CA PHE A 48 -10.34 -2.62 -10.59
C PHE A 48 -9.41 -1.42 -10.80
N LEU A 49 -8.20 -1.63 -11.32
CA LEU A 49 -7.31 -0.54 -11.68
C LEU A 49 -7.82 0.15 -12.95
N ASP A 50 -7.84 1.48 -12.94
CA ASP A 50 -8.01 2.27 -14.15
C ASP A 50 -6.66 2.46 -14.82
N PRO A 51 -6.45 1.95 -16.05
CA PRO A 51 -5.17 2.03 -16.75
C PRO A 51 -4.82 3.45 -17.23
N GLU A 52 -5.79 4.36 -17.33
CA GLU A 52 -5.54 5.75 -17.76
C GLU A 52 -5.13 6.63 -16.57
N THR A 53 -5.83 6.46 -15.44
CA THR A 53 -5.61 7.32 -14.26
C THR A 53 -4.68 6.70 -13.22
N HIS A 54 -4.39 5.39 -13.32
CA HIS A 54 -3.72 4.57 -12.31
C HIS A 54 -4.42 4.57 -10.94
N LEU A 55 -5.72 4.90 -10.90
CA LEU A 55 -6.52 4.91 -9.68
C LEU A 55 -7.35 3.63 -9.54
N CYS A 56 -7.51 3.17 -8.30
CA CYS A 56 -8.44 2.08 -8.00
C CYS A 56 -9.88 2.61 -8.04
N ARG A 57 -10.72 2.05 -8.92
CA ARG A 57 -12.11 2.47 -9.11
C ARG A 57 -13.01 2.16 -7.90
N VAL A 58 -12.58 1.22 -7.06
CA VAL A 58 -13.33 0.74 -5.89
C VAL A 58 -12.59 0.99 -4.59
N TYR A 59 -11.70 1.99 -4.53
CA TYR A 59 -10.77 2.19 -3.41
C TYR A 59 -11.44 2.12 -2.04
N GLU A 60 -12.57 2.79 -1.83
CA GLU A 60 -13.25 2.83 -0.52
C GLU A 60 -13.78 1.47 -0.05
N ARG A 61 -14.14 0.60 -1.00
CA ARG A 61 -14.69 -0.76 -0.78
C ARG A 61 -13.75 -1.87 -1.26
N ARG A 62 -12.46 -1.56 -1.42
CA ARG A 62 -11.46 -2.44 -2.06
C ARG A 62 -11.32 -3.80 -1.38
N PHE A 63 -11.51 -3.85 -0.06
CA PHE A 63 -11.42 -5.08 0.73
C PHE A 63 -12.66 -5.98 0.60
N GLU A 64 -13.77 -5.45 0.11
CA GLU A 64 -14.98 -6.21 -0.20
C GLU A 64 -14.99 -6.65 -1.67
N SER A 65 -14.45 -5.82 -2.56
CA SER A 65 -14.46 -6.07 -4.00
C SER A 65 -13.32 -7.00 -4.47
N CYS A 66 -12.18 -7.05 -3.77
CA CYS A 66 -10.98 -7.74 -4.26
C CYS A 66 -10.27 -8.53 -3.16
N ASP A 67 -10.18 -9.85 -3.33
CA ASP A 67 -9.52 -10.77 -2.38
C ASP A 67 -8.01 -10.52 -2.25
N ARG A 68 -7.37 -9.96 -3.29
CA ARG A 68 -5.94 -9.58 -3.26
C ARG A 68 -5.69 -8.31 -2.43
N CYS A 69 -6.72 -7.52 -2.13
CA CYS A 69 -6.57 -6.27 -1.39
C CYS A 69 -6.45 -6.55 0.11
N HIS A 70 -5.29 -6.24 0.68
CA HIS A 70 -5.02 -6.41 2.11
C HIS A 70 -4.91 -5.07 2.83
N GLN A 71 -5.48 -4.98 4.04
CA GLN A 71 -5.42 -3.77 4.84
C GLN A 71 -3.98 -3.54 5.34
N LEU A 72 -3.38 -2.41 4.95
CA LEU A 72 -2.04 -2.04 5.42
C LEU A 72 -2.11 -1.55 6.86
N THR A 73 -1.70 -2.36 7.83
CA THR A 73 -1.63 -1.94 9.25
C THR A 73 -0.33 -1.17 9.54
N PRO A 74 -0.22 -0.45 10.68
CA PRO A 74 1.04 0.15 11.11
C PRO A 74 2.18 -0.86 11.19
N LYS A 75 1.89 -2.09 11.62
CA LYS A 75 2.87 -3.19 11.65
C LYS A 75 3.39 -3.51 10.25
N VAL A 76 2.50 -3.66 9.26
CA VAL A 76 2.89 -3.91 7.86
C VAL A 76 3.67 -2.72 7.31
N ALA A 77 3.18 -1.49 7.52
CA ALA A 77 3.84 -0.28 7.07
C ALA A 77 5.25 -0.11 7.63
N LEU A 78 5.51 -0.51 8.89
CA LEU A 78 6.82 -0.37 9.53
C LEU A 78 7.78 -1.53 9.23
N PHE A 79 7.28 -2.75 9.06
CA PHE A 79 8.12 -3.95 9.10
C PHE A 79 8.01 -4.89 7.88
N SER A 80 7.03 -4.70 6.99
CA SER A 80 6.85 -5.62 5.85
C SER A 80 7.80 -5.30 4.69
N ASN A 81 8.51 -6.29 4.18
CA ASN A 81 9.34 -6.10 3.00
C ASN A 81 8.53 -6.10 1.69
N HIS A 82 7.22 -6.34 1.69
CA HIS A 82 6.39 -6.38 0.47
C HIS A 82 5.96 -4.99 -0.08
N LEU A 83 6.44 -3.90 0.51
CA LEU A 83 6.08 -2.55 0.10
C LEU A 83 7.25 -1.89 -0.62
N PRO A 84 7.05 -1.34 -1.83
CA PRO A 84 8.12 -0.63 -2.52
C PRO A 84 8.55 0.60 -1.72
N PRO A 85 9.83 1.03 -1.80
CA PRO A 85 10.32 2.21 -1.09
C PRO A 85 9.56 3.51 -1.39
N SER A 86 8.93 3.59 -2.56
CA SER A 86 8.12 4.72 -3.01
C SER A 86 6.72 4.79 -2.36
N CYS A 87 6.28 3.72 -1.68
CA CYS A 87 4.96 3.66 -1.04
C CYS A 87 4.80 4.76 0.00
N GLY A 88 3.66 5.47 0.00
CA GLY A 88 3.37 6.57 0.94
C GLY A 88 3.55 6.19 2.41
N TYR A 89 3.09 4.98 2.79
CA TYR A 89 3.24 4.46 4.14
C TYR A 89 4.70 4.21 4.51
N VAL A 90 5.48 3.65 3.58
CA VAL A 90 6.92 3.42 3.78
C VAL A 90 7.65 4.74 3.93
N ARG A 91 7.46 5.67 2.98
CA ARG A 91 8.10 7.00 3.01
C ARG A 91 7.78 7.80 4.27
N LYS A 92 6.57 7.65 4.82
CA LYS A 92 6.14 8.39 6.01
C LYS A 92 6.65 7.76 7.31
N PHE A 93 6.70 6.43 7.39
CA PHE A 93 6.86 5.74 8.68
C PHE A 93 8.14 4.91 8.82
N ARG A 94 8.86 4.56 7.75
CA ARG A 94 10.23 4.01 7.81
C ARG A 94 11.24 5.13 7.69
#